data_AF-A0A086K102-F1
#
_entry.id   AF-A0A086K102-F1
#
_cell.length_a   1.000
_cell.length_b   1.000
_cell.length_c   1.000
_cell.angle_alpha   90.00
_cell.angle_beta   90.00
_cell.angle_gamma   90.00
#
_symmetry.space_group_name_H-M   'P 1'
#
loop_
_entity.id
_entity.type
_entity.pdbx_description
1 polymer ?
#
loop_
_entity_poly.entity_id
_entity_poly.type
_entity_poly.pdbx_seq_one_letter_code
_entity_poly.pdbx_strand_id
1 'polypeptide(L)'
;STSLPELQKLRECALSRASSHLAAKIALLRQPRTNVHIIQQNDLLKSSELFTFLLDHNPSAALAFKDLYTRTISQVYANLFRVYVQQLRRLQTQRDGVAFGAGGVGPSLTGTAAAALTASTLASSAKQVMDFMMAKLNNATPNSSMSKGSVFWSHQKLLIDTATREFLFLTGFFLNAGLACHYENLFAEALGKSLAYFVDLVETTANSTHDAIEVLLMLRITHFNAQVMKRRRIPCLDHYLKRIHDILHSALKAILSANVTSLLNACPHSLMLHQSDDVRLHPHFVTRRFAELASALEAIRAVRVRTKQTPACGGHSGKGDEGDAEEEQLFDLALMREMLDAALDLIVRLSQEIPTRRERTIFLINNYDLLLNIFHQRQVLPDGCTAIEKQLYEQISFFADEQLQRHFGTLLAAVIQAEEALQQSGAEGKTASDRVDVQQLENAVSPAETPQIYNAGGNLKRRKKANF
;
A
#
# COMPACT_ATOMS: atom_id res chain seq x y z
N SER A 1 -56.45 0.19 53.48
CA SER A 1 -55.07 -0.33 53.65
C SER A 1 -54.85 -1.70 53.01
N THR A 2 -55.84 -2.32 52.38
CA THR A 2 -55.76 -3.64 51.71
C THR A 2 -55.26 -3.61 50.26
N SER A 3 -55.27 -2.45 49.59
CA SER A 3 -54.84 -2.32 48.18
C SER A 3 -53.32 -2.29 47.98
N LEU A 4 -52.56 -1.85 48.98
CA LEU A 4 -51.10 -1.77 48.92
C LEU A 4 -50.40 -3.14 48.73
N PRO A 5 -50.76 -4.21 49.48
CA PRO A 5 -50.15 -5.53 49.30
C PRO A 5 -50.56 -6.21 47.97
N GLU A 6 -51.77 -5.97 47.47
CA GLU A 6 -52.20 -6.50 46.16
C GLU A 6 -51.44 -5.84 45.00
N LEU A 7 -51.17 -4.53 45.11
CA LEU A 7 -50.35 -3.79 44.15
C LEU A 7 -48.90 -4.29 44.14
N GLN A 8 -48.34 -4.61 45.31
CA GLN A 8 -47.01 -5.23 45.41
C GLN A 8 -46.96 -6.60 44.72
N LYS A 9 -47.95 -7.48 44.96
CA LYS A 9 -48.04 -8.78 44.28
C LYS A 9 -48.18 -8.65 42.76
N LEU A 10 -49.00 -7.71 42.29
CA LEU A 10 -49.16 -7.45 40.86
C LEU A 10 -47.85 -6.97 40.24
N ARG A 11 -47.13 -6.07 40.91
CA ARG A 11 -45.83 -5.56 40.47
C ARG A 11 -44.78 -6.68 40.41
N GLU A 12 -44.69 -7.55 41.40
CA GLU A 12 -43.78 -8.71 41.39
C GLU A 12 -44.11 -9.66 40.22
N CYS A 13 -45.39 -9.94 39.97
CA CYS A 13 -45.80 -10.76 38.84
C CYS A 13 -45.44 -10.11 37.50
N ALA A 14 -45.64 -8.80 37.36
CA ALA A 14 -45.26 -8.04 36.16
C ALA A 14 -43.75 -8.05 35.93
N LEU A 15 -42.93 -7.84 36.97
CA LEU A 15 -41.47 -7.88 36.89
C LEU A 15 -40.95 -9.27 36.51
N SER A 16 -41.54 -10.32 37.07
CA SER A 16 -41.21 -11.71 36.71
C SER A 16 -41.51 -11.98 35.24
N ARG A 17 -42.71 -11.61 34.76
CA ARG A 17 -43.12 -11.78 33.36
C ARG A 17 -42.25 -10.98 32.39
N ALA A 18 -41.92 -9.72 32.71
CA ALA A 18 -41.04 -8.88 31.91
C ALA A 18 -39.65 -9.52 31.77
N SER A 19 -39.08 -9.97 32.89
CA SER A 19 -37.77 -10.65 32.91
C SER A 19 -37.79 -11.95 32.08
N SER A 20 -38.82 -12.78 32.24
CA SER A 20 -38.98 -14.00 31.46
C SER A 20 -39.15 -13.74 29.97
N HIS A 21 -39.94 -12.72 29.59
CA HIS A 21 -40.13 -12.34 28.19
C HIS A 21 -38.82 -11.89 27.55
N LEU A 22 -38.09 -10.99 28.20
CA LEU A 22 -36.81 -10.48 27.72
C LEU A 22 -35.76 -11.61 27.63
N ALA A 23 -35.68 -12.49 28.63
CA ALA A 23 -34.79 -13.65 28.60
C ALA A 23 -35.12 -14.62 27.44
N ALA A 24 -36.40 -14.83 27.14
CA ALA A 24 -36.83 -15.64 25.99
C ALA A 24 -36.34 -15.04 24.67
N LYS A 25 -36.34 -13.71 24.53
CA LYS A 25 -35.79 -13.04 23.33
C LYS A 25 -34.27 -13.23 23.19
N ILE A 26 -33.51 -13.21 24.30
CA ILE A 26 -32.08 -13.54 24.27
C ILE A 26 -31.85 -14.99 23.83
N ALA A 27 -32.69 -15.93 24.28
CA ALA A 27 -32.56 -17.34 23.88
C ALA A 27 -32.66 -17.54 22.35
N LEU A 28 -33.47 -16.72 21.66
CA LEU A 28 -33.58 -16.75 20.21
C LEU A 28 -32.27 -16.34 19.52
N LEU A 29 -31.52 -15.39 20.08
CA LEU A 29 -30.22 -14.95 19.54
C LEU A 29 -29.17 -16.08 19.49
N ARG A 30 -29.34 -17.12 20.31
CA ARG A 30 -28.43 -18.28 20.38
C ARG A 30 -28.72 -19.33 19.31
N GLN A 31 -29.87 -19.25 18.64
CA GLN A 31 -30.27 -20.24 17.65
C GLN A 31 -29.43 -20.10 16.37
N PRO A 32 -29.05 -21.21 15.73
CA PRO A 32 -28.27 -21.17 14.49
C PRO A 32 -29.06 -20.52 13.35
N ARG A 33 -28.36 -19.88 12.40
CA ARG A 33 -28.93 -19.16 11.24
C ARG A 33 -29.84 -17.96 11.57
N THR A 34 -29.85 -17.54 12.83
CA THR A 34 -30.59 -16.37 13.27
C THR A 34 -29.93 -15.09 12.79
N ASN A 35 -30.71 -14.20 12.19
CA ASN A 35 -30.26 -12.85 11.90
C ASN A 35 -30.40 -12.00 13.17
N VAL A 36 -29.30 -11.86 13.91
CA VAL A 36 -29.21 -11.12 15.18
C VAL A 36 -29.83 -9.72 15.06
N HIS A 37 -29.55 -9.01 13.97
CA HIS A 37 -30.08 -7.67 13.73
C HIS A 37 -31.60 -7.62 13.62
N ILE A 38 -32.20 -8.63 12.98
CA ILE A 38 -33.66 -8.70 12.84
C ILE A 38 -34.33 -8.83 14.21
N ILE A 39 -33.80 -9.68 15.10
CA ILE A 39 -34.36 -9.85 16.45
C ILE A 39 -34.15 -8.59 17.30
N GLN A 40 -32.95 -8.00 17.23
CA GLN A 40 -32.66 -6.74 17.89
C GLN A 40 -33.64 -5.64 17.48
N GLN A 41 -33.91 -5.49 16.18
CA GLN A 41 -34.75 -4.43 15.64
C GLN A 41 -36.25 -4.70 15.81
N ASN A 42 -36.70 -5.92 15.54
CA ASN A 42 -38.13 -6.23 15.46
C ASN A 42 -38.74 -6.71 16.77
N ASP A 43 -37.94 -7.22 17.71
CA ASP A 43 -38.42 -7.76 18.98
C ASP A 43 -37.88 -6.97 20.18
N LEU A 44 -36.56 -6.86 20.32
CA LEU A 44 -35.95 -6.24 21.49
C LEU A 44 -36.21 -4.73 21.53
N LEU A 45 -35.93 -3.98 20.46
CA LEU A 45 -36.18 -2.53 20.46
C LEU A 45 -37.65 -2.16 20.70
N LYS A 46 -38.60 -3.00 20.27
CA LYS A 46 -40.03 -2.80 20.57
C LYS A 46 -40.39 -3.06 22.04
N SER A 47 -39.59 -3.85 22.74
CA SER A 47 -39.74 -4.13 24.17
C SER A 47 -38.80 -3.27 25.04
N SER A 48 -38.27 -2.17 24.51
CA SER A 48 -37.41 -1.24 25.25
C SER A 48 -38.10 -0.65 26.48
N GLU A 49 -39.39 -0.31 26.38
CA GLU A 49 -40.19 0.17 27.53
C GLU A 49 -40.27 -0.86 28.66
N LEU A 50 -40.28 -2.17 28.34
CA LEU A 50 -40.25 -3.23 29.37
C LEU A 50 -38.91 -3.25 30.10
N PHE A 51 -37.82 -2.93 29.42
CA PHE A 51 -36.51 -2.81 30.07
C PHE A 51 -36.44 -1.55 30.95
N THR A 52 -36.96 -0.41 30.50
CA THR A 52 -37.07 0.80 31.33
C THR A 52 -37.88 0.54 32.60
N PHE A 53 -39.05 -0.09 32.47
CA PHE A 53 -39.88 -0.50 33.61
C PHE A 53 -39.13 -1.45 34.56
N LEU A 54 -38.35 -2.40 34.01
CA LEU A 54 -37.55 -3.32 34.81
C LEU A 54 -36.43 -2.58 35.56
N LEU A 55 -35.79 -1.60 34.91
CA LEU A 55 -34.70 -0.80 35.49
C LEU A 55 -35.20 0.05 36.68
N ASP A 56 -36.34 0.72 36.52
CA ASP A 56 -36.92 1.60 37.55
C ASP A 56 -37.39 0.84 38.80
N HIS A 57 -37.78 -0.42 38.63
CA HIS A 57 -38.47 -1.16 39.67
C HIS A 57 -37.70 -2.36 40.23
N ASN A 58 -36.75 -2.91 39.48
CA ASN A 58 -35.84 -3.97 39.89
C ASN A 58 -34.49 -3.85 39.14
N PRO A 59 -33.61 -2.92 39.56
CA PRO A 59 -32.35 -2.66 38.87
C PRO A 59 -31.42 -3.88 38.85
N SER A 60 -31.49 -4.75 39.87
CA SER A 60 -30.70 -5.99 39.90
C SER A 60 -31.09 -6.94 38.76
N ALA A 61 -32.37 -7.09 38.48
CA ALA A 61 -32.85 -7.93 37.37
C ALA A 61 -32.51 -7.32 36.01
N ALA A 62 -32.59 -5.99 35.88
CA ALA A 62 -32.20 -5.27 34.67
C ALA A 62 -30.69 -5.45 34.36
N LEU A 63 -29.82 -5.33 35.37
CA LEU A 63 -28.39 -5.58 35.23
C LEU A 63 -28.08 -7.03 34.86
N ALA A 64 -28.77 -8.00 35.50
CA ALA A 64 -28.64 -9.40 35.14
C ALA A 64 -29.06 -9.68 33.69
N PHE A 65 -30.11 -9.01 33.20
CA PHE A 65 -30.52 -9.08 31.80
C PHE A 65 -29.47 -8.50 30.86
N LYS A 66 -28.94 -7.30 31.15
CA LYS A 66 -27.87 -6.66 30.39
C LYS A 66 -26.64 -7.58 30.30
N ASP A 67 -26.20 -8.15 31.41
CA ASP A 67 -25.04 -9.05 31.45
C ASP A 67 -25.30 -10.35 30.67
N LEU A 68 -26.52 -10.89 30.75
CA LEU A 68 -26.91 -12.06 29.96
C LEU A 68 -26.89 -11.74 28.46
N TYR A 69 -27.36 -10.56 28.07
CA TYR A 69 -27.35 -10.09 26.70
C TYR A 69 -25.91 -9.94 26.18
N THR A 70 -25.06 -9.16 26.86
CA THR A 70 -23.70 -8.86 26.40
C THR A 70 -22.86 -10.13 26.31
N ARG A 71 -22.96 -11.03 27.31
CA ARG A 71 -22.28 -12.34 27.27
C ARG A 71 -22.73 -13.18 26.08
N THR A 72 -24.03 -13.20 25.79
CA THR A 72 -24.59 -13.99 24.68
C THR A 72 -24.11 -13.46 23.34
N ILE A 73 -24.25 -12.16 23.10
CA ILE A 73 -23.83 -11.53 21.84
C ILE A 73 -22.32 -11.62 21.62
N SER A 74 -21.52 -11.44 22.67
CA SER A 74 -20.06 -11.61 22.63
C SER A 74 -19.65 -12.99 22.12
N GLN A 75 -20.34 -14.04 22.60
CA GLN A 75 -20.09 -15.39 22.13
C GLN A 75 -20.57 -15.63 20.69
N VAL A 76 -21.76 -15.13 20.34
CA VAL A 76 -22.34 -15.29 19.01
C VAL A 76 -21.47 -14.61 17.95
N TYR A 77 -21.08 -13.35 18.15
CA TYR A 77 -20.24 -12.62 17.21
C TYR A 77 -18.84 -13.23 17.10
N ALA A 78 -18.20 -13.59 18.22
CA ALA A 78 -16.87 -14.21 18.18
C ALA A 78 -16.87 -15.51 17.34
N ASN A 79 -17.93 -16.32 17.48
CA ASN A 79 -18.09 -17.54 16.69
C ASN A 79 -18.35 -17.24 15.20
N LEU A 80 -19.25 -16.30 14.90
CA LEU A 80 -19.57 -15.90 13.53
C LEU A 80 -18.33 -15.38 12.79
N PHE A 81 -17.57 -14.48 13.43
CA PHE A 81 -16.34 -13.93 12.83
C PHE A 81 -15.29 -15.01 12.60
N ARG A 82 -15.05 -15.91 13.56
CA ARG A 82 -14.07 -16.99 13.40
C ARG A 82 -14.42 -17.92 12.26
N VAL A 83 -15.67 -18.36 12.16
CA VAL A 83 -16.12 -19.22 11.07
C VAL A 83 -15.98 -18.52 9.72
N TYR A 84 -16.38 -17.24 9.63
CA TYR A 84 -16.28 -16.46 8.41
C TYR A 84 -14.82 -16.27 7.95
N VAL A 85 -13.92 -15.89 8.86
CA VAL A 85 -12.49 -15.72 8.55
C VAL A 85 -11.85 -17.06 8.13
N GLN A 86 -12.20 -18.17 8.79
CA GLN A 86 -11.73 -19.50 8.40
C GLN A 86 -12.18 -19.88 6.99
N GLN A 87 -13.42 -19.58 6.60
CA GLN A 87 -13.92 -19.81 5.25
C GLN A 87 -13.17 -18.98 4.22
N LEU A 88 -12.95 -17.68 4.49
CA LEU A 88 -12.18 -16.80 3.61
C LEU A 88 -10.74 -17.30 3.42
N ARG A 89 -10.08 -17.74 4.50
CA ARG A 89 -8.71 -18.29 4.44
C ARG A 89 -8.63 -19.57 3.61
N ARG A 90 -9.66 -20.43 3.61
CA ARG A 90 -9.70 -21.62 2.74
C ARG A 90 -9.71 -21.25 1.26
N LEU A 91 -10.50 -20.24 0.89
CA LEU A 91 -10.53 -19.70 -0.48
C LEU A 91 -9.21 -19.06 -0.89
N GLN A 92 -8.49 -18.48 0.08
CA GLN A 92 -7.14 -17.97 -0.13
C GLN A 92 -6.14 -19.09 -0.40
N THR A 93 -6.11 -20.16 0.42
CA THR A 93 -5.15 -21.27 0.26
C THR A 93 -5.32 -22.08 -1.03
N GLN A 94 -6.51 -22.12 -1.61
CA GLN A 94 -6.72 -22.73 -2.93
C GLN A 94 -5.99 -21.97 -4.06
N ARG A 95 -5.62 -20.69 -3.85
CA ARG A 95 -4.70 -19.95 -4.73
C ARG A 95 -3.30 -20.51 -4.67
N ASP A 96 -2.79 -20.67 -3.45
CA ASP A 96 -1.39 -20.92 -3.18
C ASP A 96 -1.03 -22.38 -3.51
N GLY A 97 -1.98 -23.31 -3.34
CA GLY A 97 -1.80 -24.74 -3.66
C GLY A 97 -1.80 -25.09 -5.15
N VAL A 98 -2.41 -24.27 -6.02
CA VAL A 98 -2.37 -24.50 -7.48
C VAL A 98 -1.02 -24.06 -8.08
N ALA A 99 -0.21 -23.32 -7.31
CA ALA A 99 1.12 -22.89 -7.72
C ALA A 99 2.24 -23.90 -7.37
N PHE A 100 1.95 -25.01 -6.66
CA PHE A 100 3.02 -25.94 -6.24
C PHE A 100 2.55 -27.41 -6.04
N GLY A 101 2.68 -28.23 -7.10
CA GLY A 101 2.64 -29.72 -7.08
C GLY A 101 1.46 -30.33 -7.85
N ALA A 102 1.60 -31.34 -8.73
CA ALA A 102 2.70 -32.23 -9.11
C ALA A 102 2.40 -32.89 -10.48
N GLY A 103 3.45 -33.15 -11.29
CA GLY A 103 3.48 -34.21 -12.32
C GLY A 103 3.40 -33.78 -13.80
N GLY A 104 4.55 -33.68 -14.47
CA GLY A 104 4.63 -33.65 -15.94
C GLY A 104 5.90 -32.99 -16.49
N VAL A 105 6.73 -33.77 -17.17
CA VAL A 105 8.09 -33.45 -17.65
C VAL A 105 8.12 -32.54 -18.89
N GLY A 106 8.78 -31.37 -18.74
CA GLY A 106 9.55 -30.62 -19.76
C GLY A 106 8.81 -29.63 -20.70
N PRO A 107 9.49 -28.61 -21.28
CA PRO A 107 10.86 -28.11 -21.05
C PRO A 107 10.91 -26.66 -20.49
N SER A 108 12.05 -26.35 -19.91
CA SER A 108 12.56 -25.03 -19.53
C SER A 108 12.00 -23.85 -20.34
N LEU A 109 11.36 -22.89 -19.66
CA LEU A 109 11.65 -21.44 -19.74
C LEU A 109 11.26 -20.80 -18.41
N THR A 110 12.27 -20.33 -17.69
CA THR A 110 12.25 -19.91 -16.30
C THR A 110 11.57 -18.55 -16.12
N GLY A 111 10.49 -18.54 -15.33
CA GLY A 111 10.34 -17.62 -14.19
C GLY A 111 10.17 -16.11 -14.41
N THR A 112 9.85 -15.62 -15.60
CA THR A 112 9.79 -14.15 -15.86
C THR A 112 8.43 -13.57 -16.26
N ALA A 113 7.40 -14.38 -16.55
CA ALA A 113 6.12 -13.87 -17.03
C ALA A 113 5.02 -13.74 -15.95
N ALA A 114 5.01 -14.58 -14.91
CA ALA A 114 3.91 -14.59 -13.93
C ALA A 114 3.99 -13.44 -12.91
N ALA A 115 5.20 -12.97 -12.57
CA ALA A 115 5.39 -11.77 -11.76
C ALA A 115 5.25 -10.47 -12.59
N ALA A 116 5.53 -10.53 -13.89
CA ALA A 116 5.38 -9.39 -14.81
C ALA A 116 3.91 -9.12 -15.18
N LEU A 117 3.04 -10.15 -15.14
CA LEU A 117 1.61 -10.02 -15.40
C LEU A 117 0.78 -9.51 -14.21
N THR A 118 1.33 -9.52 -12.99
CA THR A 118 0.68 -8.88 -11.82
C THR A 118 1.10 -7.42 -11.62
N ALA A 119 2.27 -7.02 -12.13
CA ALA A 119 2.74 -5.63 -12.05
C ALA A 119 2.30 -4.75 -13.23
N SER A 120 2.13 -5.31 -14.44
CA SER A 120 1.77 -4.54 -15.65
C SER A 120 0.30 -4.11 -15.71
N THR A 121 -0.60 -4.76 -14.98
CA THR A 121 -2.03 -4.41 -14.89
C THR A 121 -2.41 -3.63 -13.62
N LEU A 122 -1.46 -3.33 -12.72
CA LEU A 122 -1.72 -2.58 -11.48
C LEU A 122 -1.60 -1.06 -11.64
N ALA A 123 -1.17 -0.58 -12.81
CA ALA A 123 -0.88 0.84 -13.08
C ALA A 123 -2.01 1.60 -13.80
N SER A 124 -3.20 1.00 -13.99
CA SER A 124 -4.38 1.71 -14.50
C SER A 124 -5.29 2.08 -13.33
N SER A 125 -5.15 3.33 -12.87
CA SER A 125 -5.89 4.04 -11.82
C SER A 125 -6.18 3.25 -10.53
N ALA A 126 -5.63 3.68 -9.40
CA ALA A 126 -5.96 3.11 -8.10
C ALA A 126 -7.47 3.23 -7.74
N LYS A 127 -8.21 4.11 -8.44
CA LYS A 127 -9.67 4.11 -8.51
C LYS A 127 -10.21 2.85 -9.20
N GLN A 128 -9.68 2.42 -10.35
CA GLN A 128 -10.00 1.11 -10.93
C GLN A 128 -9.50 -0.05 -10.08
N VAL A 129 -8.41 0.02 -9.31
CA VAL A 129 -8.02 -1.10 -8.42
C VAL A 129 -8.98 -1.23 -7.24
N MET A 130 -9.35 -0.12 -6.60
CA MET A 130 -10.40 -0.10 -5.56
C MET A 130 -11.79 -0.40 -6.14
N ASP A 131 -12.17 0.19 -7.27
CA ASP A 131 -13.44 -0.09 -7.97
C ASP A 131 -13.46 -1.52 -8.52
N PHE A 132 -12.32 -2.12 -8.91
CA PHE A 132 -12.18 -3.52 -9.32
C PHE A 132 -12.21 -4.45 -8.13
N MET A 133 -11.58 -4.11 -7.00
CA MET A 133 -11.74 -4.85 -5.74
C MET A 133 -13.19 -4.79 -5.25
N MET A 134 -13.86 -3.64 -5.40
CA MET A 134 -15.27 -3.44 -5.06
C MET A 134 -16.21 -4.12 -6.07
N ALA A 135 -15.88 -4.12 -7.37
CA ALA A 135 -16.68 -4.74 -8.42
C ALA A 135 -16.49 -6.27 -8.50
N LYS A 136 -15.28 -6.81 -8.28
CA LYS A 136 -15.06 -8.27 -8.16
C LYS A 136 -15.70 -8.84 -6.91
N LEU A 137 -15.82 -8.06 -5.83
CA LEU A 137 -16.49 -8.53 -4.61
C LEU A 137 -18.02 -8.47 -4.72
N ASN A 138 -18.57 -7.46 -5.41
CA ASN A 138 -20.00 -7.39 -5.71
C ASN A 138 -20.44 -8.41 -6.79
N ASN A 139 -19.54 -8.79 -7.70
CA ASN A 139 -19.78 -9.76 -8.77
C ASN A 139 -19.00 -11.08 -8.57
N ALA A 140 -18.64 -11.43 -7.33
CA ALA A 140 -17.83 -12.61 -7.05
C ALA A 140 -18.56 -13.89 -7.47
N THR A 141 -18.24 -14.38 -8.67
CA THR A 141 -18.51 -15.76 -9.03
C THR A 141 -17.71 -16.67 -8.08
N PRO A 142 -18.28 -17.82 -7.67
CA PRO A 142 -17.74 -18.67 -6.60
C PRO A 142 -16.35 -19.30 -6.87
N ASN A 143 -15.72 -19.03 -8.03
CA ASN A 143 -14.45 -19.63 -8.46
C ASN A 143 -13.27 -18.64 -8.53
N SER A 144 -13.38 -17.42 -8.00
CA SER A 144 -12.27 -16.46 -8.03
C SER A 144 -11.44 -16.46 -6.73
N SER A 145 -10.15 -16.75 -6.87
CA SER A 145 -9.18 -16.77 -5.79
C SER A 145 -8.93 -15.38 -5.17
N MET A 146 -8.85 -15.30 -3.82
CA MET A 146 -8.71 -14.05 -3.05
C MET A 146 -7.26 -13.78 -2.59
N SER A 147 -6.80 -12.52 -2.63
CA SER A 147 -5.55 -12.07 -1.99
C SER A 147 -5.72 -11.84 -0.48
N LYS A 148 -4.64 -11.77 0.33
CA LYS A 148 -4.79 -11.47 1.77
C LYS A 148 -5.41 -10.09 1.98
N GLY A 149 -5.07 -9.10 1.16
CA GLY A 149 -5.74 -7.79 1.15
C GLY A 149 -7.25 -7.86 0.90
N SER A 150 -7.72 -8.78 0.03
CA SER A 150 -9.17 -8.99 -0.22
C SER A 150 -9.86 -9.69 0.96
N VAL A 151 -9.17 -10.64 1.58
CA VAL A 151 -9.63 -11.30 2.82
C VAL A 151 -9.74 -10.27 3.94
N PHE A 152 -8.72 -9.42 4.10
CA PHE A 152 -8.69 -8.33 5.07
C PHE A 152 -9.86 -7.38 4.91
N TRP A 153 -10.07 -6.87 3.70
CA TRP A 153 -11.21 -6.02 3.39
C TRP A 153 -12.53 -6.67 3.78
N SER A 154 -12.74 -7.92 3.39
CA SER A 154 -14.02 -8.62 3.56
C SER A 154 -14.39 -8.79 5.03
N HIS A 155 -13.44 -9.23 5.86
CA HIS A 155 -13.72 -9.39 7.30
C HIS A 155 -13.78 -8.07 8.05
N GLN A 156 -12.98 -7.07 7.67
CA GLN A 156 -13.06 -5.73 8.26
C GLN A 156 -14.39 -5.05 7.92
N LYS A 157 -14.87 -5.18 6.68
CA LYS A 157 -16.16 -4.65 6.26
C LYS A 157 -17.32 -5.25 7.10
N LEU A 158 -17.30 -6.56 7.30
CA LEU A 158 -18.28 -7.24 8.15
C LEU A 158 -18.20 -6.74 9.60
N LEU A 159 -16.98 -6.57 10.15
CA LEU A 159 -16.78 -6.04 11.50
C LEU A 159 -17.37 -4.63 11.64
N ILE A 160 -17.02 -3.70 10.74
CA ILE A 160 -17.50 -2.30 10.76
C ILE A 160 -19.02 -2.23 10.74
N ASP A 161 -19.68 -2.98 9.87
CA ASP A 161 -21.14 -2.95 9.75
C ASP A 161 -21.83 -3.63 10.95
N THR A 162 -21.24 -4.70 11.50
CA THR A 162 -21.75 -5.37 12.71
C THR A 162 -21.59 -4.49 13.94
N ALA A 163 -20.41 -3.89 14.14
CA ALA A 163 -20.13 -2.97 15.23
C ALA A 163 -21.03 -1.73 15.18
N THR A 164 -21.30 -1.20 13.98
CA THR A 164 -22.23 -0.09 13.77
C THR A 164 -23.63 -0.44 14.26
N ARG A 165 -24.16 -1.60 13.84
CA ARG A 165 -25.50 -2.06 14.25
C ARG A 165 -25.57 -2.31 15.75
N GLU A 166 -24.57 -2.98 16.31
CA GLU A 166 -24.54 -3.28 17.74
C GLU A 166 -24.43 -2.00 18.58
N PHE A 167 -23.59 -1.04 18.18
CA PHE A 167 -23.50 0.24 18.87
C PHE A 167 -24.85 0.97 18.93
N LEU A 168 -25.56 1.05 17.80
CA LEU A 168 -26.88 1.68 17.74
C LEU A 168 -27.90 0.93 18.59
N PHE A 169 -27.86 -0.40 18.61
CA PHE A 169 -28.74 -1.18 19.48
C PHE A 169 -28.42 -0.96 20.96
N LEU A 170 -27.15 -1.04 21.36
CA LEU A 170 -26.72 -0.91 22.76
C LEU A 170 -27.08 0.47 23.33
N THR A 171 -26.79 1.52 22.57
CA THR A 171 -27.16 2.89 22.94
C THR A 171 -28.68 3.07 22.95
N GLY A 172 -29.36 2.60 21.91
CA GLY A 172 -30.82 2.73 21.76
C GLY A 172 -31.65 1.95 22.79
N PHE A 173 -31.19 0.77 23.20
CA PHE A 173 -31.94 -0.10 24.11
C PHE A 173 -31.55 0.11 25.58
N PHE A 174 -30.25 0.17 25.89
CA PHE A 174 -29.79 0.25 27.29
C PHE A 174 -29.58 1.67 27.76
N LEU A 175 -28.83 2.50 27.01
CA LEU A 175 -28.47 3.84 27.47
C LEU A 175 -29.65 4.80 27.44
N ASN A 176 -30.46 4.75 26.38
CA ASN A 176 -31.68 5.55 26.29
C ASN A 176 -32.74 5.17 27.34
N ALA A 177 -32.67 3.96 27.90
CA ALA A 177 -33.50 3.55 29.03
C ALA A 177 -33.02 4.13 30.38
N GLY A 178 -31.89 4.85 30.40
CA GLY A 178 -31.33 5.45 31.62
C GLY A 178 -30.33 4.56 32.36
N LEU A 179 -29.84 3.48 31.75
CA LEU A 179 -28.83 2.64 32.37
C LEU A 179 -27.54 3.43 32.60
N ALA A 180 -27.11 3.53 33.86
CA ALA A 180 -25.90 4.23 34.26
C ALA A 180 -24.64 3.42 33.88
N CYS A 181 -24.27 3.41 32.60
CA CYS A 181 -23.03 2.85 32.12
C CYS A 181 -22.48 3.63 30.92
N HIS A 182 -21.15 3.69 30.80
CA HIS A 182 -20.51 4.26 29.62
C HIS A 182 -20.65 3.30 28.43
N TYR A 183 -20.89 3.86 27.24
CA TYR A 183 -21.02 3.07 26.01
C TYR A 183 -19.79 2.19 25.74
N GLU A 184 -18.59 2.64 26.14
CA GLU A 184 -17.33 1.92 25.95
C GLU A 184 -17.33 0.59 26.69
N ASN A 185 -17.75 0.58 27.96
CA ASN A 185 -17.83 -0.62 28.77
C ASN A 185 -18.84 -1.61 28.19
N LEU A 186 -20.03 -1.11 27.84
CA LEU A 186 -21.09 -1.93 27.28
C LEU A 186 -20.70 -2.56 25.94
N PHE A 187 -20.04 -1.77 25.09
CA PHE A 187 -19.53 -2.25 23.80
C PHE A 187 -18.34 -3.20 23.95
N ALA A 188 -17.44 -2.95 24.91
CA ALA A 188 -16.33 -3.84 25.21
C ALA A 188 -16.81 -5.21 25.71
N GLU A 189 -17.86 -5.27 26.52
CA GLU A 189 -18.48 -6.54 26.92
C GLU A 189 -19.05 -7.29 25.71
N ALA A 190 -19.70 -6.58 24.78
CA ALA A 190 -20.37 -7.17 23.61
C ALA A 190 -19.41 -7.58 22.49
N LEU A 191 -18.37 -6.79 22.16
CA LEU A 191 -17.47 -7.03 21.03
C LEU A 191 -16.01 -7.24 21.40
N GLY A 192 -15.59 -7.01 22.65
CA GLY A 192 -14.17 -7.01 23.04
C GLY A 192 -13.42 -8.29 22.66
N LYS A 193 -14.04 -9.47 22.85
CA LYS A 193 -13.47 -10.76 22.42
C LYS A 193 -13.27 -10.86 20.90
N SER A 194 -14.19 -10.30 20.13
CA SER A 194 -14.12 -10.27 18.67
C SER A 194 -13.03 -9.32 18.19
N LEU A 195 -12.93 -8.14 18.81
CA LEU A 195 -11.88 -7.16 18.50
C LEU A 195 -10.49 -7.72 18.80
N ALA A 196 -10.30 -8.33 19.97
CA ALA A 196 -9.04 -8.98 20.34
C ALA A 196 -8.64 -10.04 19.30
N TYR A 197 -9.57 -10.91 18.90
CA TYR A 197 -9.34 -11.89 17.84
C TYR A 197 -8.85 -11.26 16.52
N PHE A 198 -9.44 -10.13 16.10
CA PHE A 198 -9.00 -9.45 14.88
C PHE A 198 -7.65 -8.74 15.04
N VAL A 199 -7.31 -8.24 16.23
CA VAL A 199 -5.98 -7.70 16.51
C VAL A 199 -4.93 -8.81 16.34
N ASP A 200 -5.13 -9.96 17.00
CA ASP A 200 -4.23 -11.11 16.90
C ASP A 200 -4.08 -11.59 15.45
N LEU A 201 -5.20 -11.60 14.71
CA LEU A 201 -5.24 -11.99 13.30
C LEU A 201 -4.36 -11.09 12.42
N VAL A 202 -4.45 -9.78 12.64
CA VAL A 202 -3.70 -8.77 11.87
C VAL A 202 -2.23 -8.82 12.25
N GLU A 203 -1.92 -8.89 13.55
CA GLU A 203 -0.54 -8.99 14.04
C GLU A 203 0.16 -10.23 13.47
N THR A 204 -0.50 -11.38 13.49
CA THR A 204 0.03 -12.61 12.87
C THR A 204 0.27 -12.44 11.37
N THR A 205 -0.64 -11.77 10.66
CA THR A 205 -0.55 -11.57 9.21
C THR A 205 0.55 -10.56 8.85
N ALA A 206 0.67 -9.48 9.62
CA ALA A 206 1.66 -8.44 9.44
C ALA A 206 3.08 -8.95 9.72
N ASN A 207 3.26 -9.78 10.75
CA ASN A 207 4.56 -10.34 11.11
C ASN A 207 5.04 -11.48 10.17
N SER A 208 4.13 -12.06 9.38
CA SER A 208 4.46 -13.18 8.47
C SER A 208 4.58 -12.75 7.00
N THR A 209 4.35 -11.47 6.68
CA THR A 209 4.38 -10.98 5.31
C THR A 209 5.60 -10.10 5.05
N HIS A 210 6.19 -10.25 3.86
CA HIS A 210 7.26 -9.38 3.35
C HIS A 210 6.77 -8.51 2.18
N ASP A 211 5.47 -8.55 1.87
CA ASP A 211 4.87 -7.78 0.80
C ASP A 211 4.42 -6.40 1.32
N ALA A 212 5.23 -5.37 1.04
CA ALA A 212 4.94 -3.99 1.41
C ALA A 212 3.65 -3.46 0.78
N ILE A 213 3.31 -3.89 -0.45
CA ILE A 213 2.12 -3.42 -1.17
C ILE A 213 0.87 -3.97 -0.46
N GLU A 214 0.88 -5.25 -0.08
CA GLU A 214 -0.22 -5.87 0.63
C GLU A 214 -0.47 -5.23 2.01
N VAL A 215 0.60 -4.94 2.76
CA VAL A 215 0.48 -4.23 4.05
C VAL A 215 -0.05 -2.81 3.86
N LEU A 216 0.46 -2.08 2.87
CA LEU A 216 -0.03 -0.73 2.57
C LEU A 216 -1.51 -0.72 2.19
N LEU A 217 -1.99 -1.70 1.42
CA LEU A 217 -3.41 -1.85 1.11
C LEU A 217 -4.24 -2.06 2.39
N MET A 218 -3.80 -2.92 3.31
CA MET A 218 -4.48 -3.12 4.60
C MET A 218 -4.49 -1.83 5.43
N LEU A 219 -3.40 -1.06 5.43
CA LEU A 219 -3.32 0.22 6.12
C LEU A 219 -4.32 1.23 5.53
N ARG A 220 -4.42 1.32 4.20
CA ARG A 220 -5.39 2.18 3.51
C ARG A 220 -6.84 1.80 3.81
N ILE A 221 -7.13 0.50 3.86
CA ILE A 221 -8.45 -0.01 4.26
C ILE A 221 -8.79 0.42 5.68
N THR A 222 -7.83 0.31 6.61
CA THR A 222 -8.01 0.74 8.01
C THR A 222 -8.33 2.23 8.09
N HIS A 223 -7.60 3.07 7.36
CA HIS A 223 -7.88 4.50 7.30
C HIS A 223 -9.27 4.81 6.71
N PHE A 224 -9.65 4.12 5.63
CA PHE A 224 -10.99 4.23 5.05
C PHE A 224 -12.07 3.89 6.09
N ASN A 225 -11.90 2.79 6.82
CA ASN A 225 -12.85 2.38 7.86
C ASN A 225 -12.95 3.40 9.00
N ALA A 226 -11.83 4.01 9.42
CA ALA A 226 -11.82 5.08 10.40
C ALA A 226 -12.63 6.29 9.92
N GLN A 227 -12.46 6.71 8.66
CA GLN A 227 -13.27 7.77 8.07
C GLN A 227 -14.77 7.42 8.02
N VAL A 228 -15.10 6.17 7.69
CA VAL A 228 -16.51 5.71 7.68
C VAL A 228 -17.13 5.82 9.07
N MET A 229 -16.42 5.38 10.12
CA MET A 229 -16.92 5.45 11.51
C MET A 229 -17.07 6.91 11.98
N LYS A 230 -16.09 7.77 11.68
CA LYS A 230 -16.17 9.22 11.94
C LYS A 230 -17.39 9.86 11.27
N ARG A 231 -17.66 9.55 9.99
CA ARG A 231 -18.86 10.05 9.27
C ARG A 231 -20.17 9.55 9.86
N ARG A 232 -20.19 8.29 10.33
CA ARG A 232 -21.34 7.70 11.02
C ARG A 232 -21.52 8.27 12.44
N ARG A 233 -20.55 9.02 12.97
CA ARG A 233 -20.49 9.51 14.36
C ARG A 233 -20.55 8.37 15.38
N ILE A 234 -19.84 7.29 15.09
CA ILE A 234 -19.79 6.10 15.95
C ILE A 234 -18.35 5.93 16.47
N PRO A 235 -18.07 6.26 17.75
CA PRO A 235 -16.71 6.25 18.30
C PRO A 235 -16.24 4.87 18.78
N CYS A 236 -17.10 3.84 18.78
CA CYS A 236 -16.83 2.57 19.47
C CYS A 236 -15.64 1.75 18.93
N LEU A 237 -15.12 2.07 17.74
CA LEU A 237 -13.97 1.39 17.15
C LEU A 237 -12.71 2.26 17.05
N ASP A 238 -12.69 3.46 17.62
CA ASP A 238 -11.56 4.38 17.46
C ASP A 238 -10.24 3.79 17.99
N HIS A 239 -10.26 3.24 19.21
CA HIS A 239 -9.10 2.56 19.79
C HIS A 239 -8.67 1.31 18.99
N TYR A 240 -9.64 0.54 18.51
CA TYR A 240 -9.37 -0.65 17.70
C TYR A 240 -8.69 -0.28 16.38
N LEU A 241 -9.24 0.68 15.64
CA LEU A 241 -8.72 1.10 14.35
C LEU A 241 -7.34 1.77 14.48
N LYS A 242 -7.11 2.55 15.54
CA LYS A 242 -5.78 3.07 15.85
C LYS A 242 -4.78 1.94 16.12
N ARG A 243 -5.15 0.93 16.91
CA ARG A 243 -4.28 -0.22 17.17
C ARG A 243 -3.94 -1.00 15.89
N ILE A 244 -4.93 -1.25 15.03
CA ILE A 244 -4.70 -1.94 13.74
C ILE A 244 -3.78 -1.11 12.83
N HIS A 245 -3.98 0.20 12.81
CA HIS A 245 -3.13 1.13 12.08
C HIS A 245 -1.68 1.04 12.57
N ASP A 246 -1.43 1.15 13.87
CA ASP A 246 -0.08 1.12 14.45
C ASP A 246 0.67 -0.18 14.11
N ILE A 247 -0.01 -1.32 14.17
CA ILE A 247 0.55 -2.63 13.81
C ILE A 247 0.97 -2.65 12.34
N LEU A 248 0.08 -2.24 11.43
CA LEU A 248 0.32 -2.26 10.00
C LEU A 248 1.40 -1.26 9.58
N HIS A 249 1.39 -0.06 10.17
CA HIS A 249 2.40 0.96 9.93
C HIS A 249 3.80 0.49 10.39
N SER A 250 3.89 -0.08 11.60
CA SER A 250 5.15 -0.66 12.09
C SER A 250 5.67 -1.77 11.18
N ALA A 251 4.79 -2.65 10.70
CA ALA A 251 5.18 -3.71 9.78
C ALA A 251 5.66 -3.18 8.42
N LEU A 252 4.95 -2.19 7.85
CA LEU A 252 5.35 -1.55 6.59
C LEU A 252 6.74 -0.92 6.71
N LYS A 253 6.97 -0.16 7.79
CA LYS A 253 8.28 0.43 8.10
C LYS A 253 9.37 -0.63 8.18
N ALA A 254 9.13 -1.73 8.89
CA ALA A 254 10.10 -2.81 9.03
C ALA A 254 10.44 -3.45 7.67
N ILE A 255 9.44 -3.71 6.81
CA ILE A 255 9.64 -4.29 5.48
C ILE A 255 10.46 -3.34 4.59
N LEU A 256 10.09 -2.05 4.55
CA LEU A 256 10.79 -1.07 3.72
C LEU A 256 12.22 -0.84 4.23
N SER A 257 12.44 -0.79 5.54
CA SER A 257 13.79 -0.69 6.13
C SER A 257 14.66 -1.92 5.83
N ALA A 258 14.06 -3.12 5.84
CA ALA A 258 14.74 -4.35 5.43
C ALA A 258 15.10 -4.33 3.94
N ASN A 259 14.25 -3.74 3.08
CA ASN A 259 14.56 -3.55 1.67
C ASN A 259 15.74 -2.59 1.47
N VAL A 260 15.79 -1.46 2.19
CA VAL A 260 16.97 -0.56 2.20
C VAL A 260 18.22 -1.34 2.57
N THR A 261 18.19 -2.05 3.70
CA THR A 261 19.31 -2.86 4.20
C THR A 261 19.74 -3.91 3.17
N SER A 262 18.80 -4.53 2.48
CA SER A 262 19.07 -5.51 1.42
C SER A 262 19.75 -4.89 0.21
N LEU A 263 19.42 -3.65 -0.16
CA LEU A 263 20.08 -2.95 -1.27
C LEU A 263 21.51 -2.54 -0.89
N LEU A 264 21.70 -2.01 0.32
CA LEU A 264 23.01 -1.60 0.83
C LEU A 264 23.97 -2.80 0.95
N ASN A 265 23.51 -3.93 1.50
CA ASN A 265 24.33 -5.12 1.71
C ASN A 265 24.41 -6.06 0.50
N ALA A 266 23.74 -5.74 -0.61
CA ALA A 266 23.78 -6.57 -1.82
C ALA A 266 25.21 -6.66 -2.38
N CYS A 267 25.66 -7.88 -2.68
CA CYS A 267 26.94 -8.13 -3.33
C CYS A 267 26.84 -7.87 -4.85
N PRO A 268 27.52 -6.85 -5.41
CA PRO A 268 27.45 -6.54 -6.83
C PRO A 268 27.92 -7.69 -7.71
N HIS A 269 29.04 -8.31 -7.33
CA HIS A 269 29.64 -9.43 -8.05
C HIS A 269 28.66 -10.60 -8.24
N SER A 270 27.96 -11.00 -7.16
CA SER A 270 26.96 -12.07 -7.21
C SER A 270 25.76 -11.75 -8.10
N LEU A 271 25.38 -10.48 -8.24
CA LEU A 271 24.27 -10.05 -9.09
C LEU A 271 24.64 -9.96 -10.58
N MET A 272 25.93 -9.85 -10.89
CA MET A 272 26.45 -9.74 -12.27
C MET A 272 26.95 -11.06 -12.87
N LEU A 273 27.20 -12.09 -12.06
CA LEU A 273 27.91 -13.33 -12.40
C LEU A 273 27.34 -14.16 -13.57
N HIS A 274 26.04 -14.03 -13.89
CA HIS A 274 25.36 -14.82 -14.93
C HIS A 274 24.84 -13.99 -16.11
N GLN A 275 25.30 -12.76 -16.28
CA GLN A 275 24.86 -11.91 -17.38
C GLN A 275 25.74 -12.14 -18.61
N SER A 276 25.12 -12.51 -19.74
CA SER A 276 25.81 -12.53 -21.04
C SER A 276 26.26 -11.12 -21.42
N ASP A 277 27.30 -10.99 -22.25
CA ASP A 277 27.87 -9.69 -22.64
C ASP A 277 26.81 -8.73 -23.24
N ASP A 278 25.84 -9.27 -24.00
CA ASP A 278 24.74 -8.48 -24.57
C ASP A 278 23.76 -7.92 -23.51
N VAL A 279 23.53 -8.68 -22.43
CA VAL A 279 22.57 -8.33 -21.36
C VAL A 279 23.22 -7.45 -20.30
N ARG A 280 24.54 -7.54 -20.11
CA ARG A 280 25.30 -6.78 -19.10
C ARG A 280 25.13 -5.26 -19.22
N LEU A 281 24.83 -4.75 -20.41
CA LEU A 281 24.64 -3.32 -20.66
C LEU A 281 23.19 -2.86 -20.52
N HIS A 282 22.24 -3.79 -20.40
CA HIS A 282 20.83 -3.45 -20.25
C HIS A 282 20.53 -2.91 -18.84
N PRO A 283 19.41 -2.20 -18.64
CA PRO A 283 19.00 -1.80 -17.31
C PRO A 283 18.90 -3.03 -16.40
N HIS A 284 19.51 -2.95 -15.23
CA HIS A 284 19.51 -4.04 -14.28
C HIS A 284 18.10 -4.27 -13.73
N PHE A 285 17.73 -5.52 -13.47
CA PHE A 285 16.38 -5.86 -13.00
C PHE A 285 16.04 -5.18 -11.66
N VAL A 286 17.05 -4.88 -10.84
CA VAL A 286 16.88 -4.16 -9.55
C VAL A 286 16.30 -2.77 -9.79
N THR A 287 16.79 -2.04 -10.78
CA THR A 287 16.30 -0.69 -11.16
C THR A 287 14.81 -0.74 -11.47
N ARG A 288 14.40 -1.72 -12.29
CA ARG A 288 13.00 -1.91 -12.63
C ARG A 288 12.15 -2.28 -11.42
N ARG A 289 12.60 -3.24 -10.60
CA ARG A 289 11.88 -3.69 -9.40
C ARG A 289 11.66 -2.56 -8.40
N PHE A 290 12.71 -1.77 -8.17
CA PHE A 290 12.61 -0.59 -7.30
C PHE A 290 11.64 0.44 -7.90
N ALA A 291 11.77 0.76 -9.19
CA ALA A 291 10.91 1.73 -9.84
C ALA A 291 9.43 1.33 -9.80
N GLU A 292 9.13 0.06 -10.04
CA GLU A 292 7.79 -0.50 -9.97
C GLU A 292 7.22 -0.49 -8.54
N LEU A 293 8.03 -0.81 -7.54
CA LEU A 293 7.64 -0.76 -6.12
C LEU A 293 7.35 0.68 -5.68
N ALA A 294 8.28 1.62 -5.90
CA ALA A 294 8.10 3.02 -5.55
C ALA A 294 6.85 3.61 -6.20
N SER A 295 6.60 3.26 -7.46
CA SER A 295 5.39 3.65 -8.16
C SER A 295 4.12 3.06 -7.58
N ALA A 296 4.13 1.80 -7.16
CA ALA A 296 2.97 1.17 -6.54
C ALA A 296 2.65 1.80 -5.18
N LEU A 297 3.68 2.08 -4.37
CA LEU A 297 3.54 2.76 -3.09
C LEU A 297 2.95 4.17 -3.28
N GLU A 298 3.50 4.95 -4.21
CA GLU A 298 3.02 6.31 -4.49
C GLU A 298 1.60 6.29 -5.06
N ALA A 299 1.30 5.38 -5.99
CA ALA A 299 -0.05 5.26 -6.56
C ALA A 299 -1.11 4.95 -5.49
N ILE A 300 -0.79 4.14 -4.49
CA ILE A 300 -1.71 3.81 -3.39
C ILE A 300 -1.80 4.97 -2.39
N ARG A 301 -0.69 5.64 -2.08
CA ARG A 301 -0.64 6.81 -1.19
C ARG A 301 -1.39 8.01 -1.75
N ALA A 302 -1.23 8.28 -3.04
CA ALA A 302 -1.88 9.37 -3.75
C ALA A 302 -3.41 9.22 -3.82
N VAL A 303 -3.96 8.03 -3.50
CA VAL A 303 -5.40 7.85 -3.33
C VAL A 303 -5.88 8.58 -2.09
N ARG A 304 -6.20 9.86 -2.28
CA ARG A 304 -7.13 10.55 -1.39
C ARG A 304 -8.48 9.89 -1.56
N VAL A 305 -8.98 9.28 -0.48
CA VAL A 305 -10.38 8.87 -0.40
C VAL A 305 -11.19 10.14 -0.59
N ARG A 306 -11.69 10.37 -1.81
CA ARG A 306 -12.41 11.59 -2.18
C ARG A 306 -13.75 11.57 -1.44
N THR A 307 -13.76 12.16 -0.26
CA THR A 307 -14.97 12.49 0.46
C THR A 307 -15.73 13.47 -0.43
N LYS A 308 -16.93 13.10 -0.90
CA LYS A 308 -17.85 14.13 -1.39
C LYS A 308 -18.03 15.10 -0.22
N GLN A 309 -17.38 16.25 -0.31
CA GLN A 309 -17.64 17.38 0.56
C GLN A 309 -19.11 17.72 0.37
N THR A 310 -19.93 17.46 1.38
CA THR A 310 -21.16 18.23 1.55
C THR A 310 -20.73 19.62 2.00
N PRO A 311 -21.16 20.70 1.32
CA PRO A 311 -20.80 22.04 1.72
C PRO A 311 -21.45 22.36 3.07
N ALA A 312 -20.64 22.95 3.95
CA ALA A 312 -20.96 23.77 5.11
C ALA A 312 -22.01 23.27 6.11
N CYS A 313 -21.57 23.06 7.36
CA CYS A 313 -22.10 23.78 8.52
C CYS A 313 -21.13 23.65 9.72
N GLY A 314 -20.57 24.78 10.16
CA GLY A 314 -20.26 25.08 11.57
C GLY A 314 -19.06 24.36 12.19
N GLY A 315 -18.02 25.13 12.53
CA GLY A 315 -16.76 24.65 13.08
C GLY A 315 -16.88 23.83 14.36
N HIS A 316 -15.96 22.89 14.52
CA HIS A 316 -15.09 22.73 15.70
C HIS A 316 -13.75 22.20 15.18
N SER A 317 -12.67 22.81 15.66
CA SER A 317 -11.28 22.58 15.27
C SER A 317 -10.81 21.16 15.59
N GLY A 318 -10.58 20.34 14.57
CA GLY A 318 -9.85 19.07 14.66
C GLY A 318 -8.37 19.25 14.29
N LYS A 319 -7.62 20.05 15.03
CA LYS A 319 -6.19 20.33 14.75
C LYS A 319 -5.24 19.14 14.99
N GLY A 320 -5.69 18.07 15.67
CA GLY A 320 -4.84 16.94 16.04
C GLY A 320 -4.71 15.84 14.98
N ASP A 321 -5.77 15.59 14.20
CA ASP A 321 -5.85 14.41 13.32
C ASP A 321 -5.24 14.66 11.91
N GLU A 322 -5.17 15.94 11.50
CA GLU A 322 -4.48 16.33 10.26
C GLU A 322 -2.95 16.35 10.43
N GLY A 323 -2.45 16.73 11.61
CA GLY A 323 -1.01 16.76 11.90
C GLY A 323 -0.36 15.37 11.88
N ASP A 324 -0.97 14.39 12.55
CA ASP A 324 -0.49 13.01 12.58
C ASP A 324 -0.43 12.40 11.16
N ALA A 325 -1.44 12.70 10.33
CA ALA A 325 -1.53 12.18 8.96
C ALA A 325 -0.50 12.83 8.00
N GLU A 326 -0.13 14.08 8.24
CA GLU A 326 0.93 14.78 7.49
C GLU A 326 2.32 14.26 7.91
N GLU A 327 2.55 14.04 9.20
CA GLU A 327 3.81 13.49 9.72
C GLU A 327 4.07 12.07 9.21
N GLU A 328 3.05 11.21 9.20
CA GLU A 328 3.12 9.86 8.64
C GLU A 328 3.40 9.88 7.13
N GLN A 329 2.75 10.79 6.38
CA GLN A 329 3.01 10.97 4.96
C GLN A 329 4.46 11.42 4.70
N LEU A 330 5.00 12.31 5.54
CA LEU A 330 6.39 12.75 5.44
C LEU A 330 7.36 11.60 5.70
N PHE A 331 7.09 10.79 6.73
CA PHE A 331 7.95 9.67 7.12
C PHE A 331 8.08 8.63 6.01
N ASP A 332 6.95 8.18 5.44
CA ASP A 332 6.93 7.25 4.32
C ASP A 332 7.66 7.80 3.07
N LEU A 333 7.52 9.09 2.80
CA LEU A 333 8.21 9.74 1.67
C LEU A 333 9.73 9.77 1.90
N ALA A 334 10.17 10.04 3.14
CA ALA A 334 11.57 9.98 3.52
C ALA A 334 12.14 8.57 3.33
N LEU A 335 11.40 7.53 3.73
CA LEU A 335 11.84 6.14 3.57
C LEU A 335 11.89 5.71 2.10
N MET A 336 10.94 6.15 1.26
CA MET A 336 11.02 5.93 -0.19
C MET A 336 12.22 6.62 -0.82
N ARG A 337 12.61 7.80 -0.32
CA ARG A 337 13.81 8.52 -0.76
C ARG A 337 15.09 7.79 -0.33
N GLU A 338 15.15 7.30 0.90
CA GLU A 338 16.27 6.48 1.37
C GLU A 338 16.42 5.19 0.53
N MET A 339 15.30 4.56 0.17
CA MET A 339 15.31 3.43 -0.77
C MET A 339 15.82 3.81 -2.16
N LEU A 340 15.47 5.00 -2.66
CA LEU A 340 15.98 5.51 -3.94
C LEU A 340 17.50 5.67 -3.87
N ASP A 341 18.01 6.32 -2.82
CA ASP A 341 19.45 6.56 -2.66
C ASP A 341 20.22 5.23 -2.55
N ALA A 342 19.70 4.26 -1.79
CA ALA A 342 20.29 2.92 -1.70
C ALA A 342 20.25 2.14 -3.03
N ALA A 343 19.19 2.31 -3.83
CA ALA A 343 19.09 1.70 -5.15
C ALA A 343 20.08 2.33 -6.15
N LEU A 344 20.22 3.66 -6.14
CA LEU A 344 21.18 4.38 -6.97
C LEU A 344 22.63 4.01 -6.60
N ASP A 345 22.96 3.94 -5.32
CA ASP A 345 24.26 3.45 -4.84
C ASP A 345 24.56 2.04 -5.35
N LEU A 346 23.59 1.13 -5.25
CA LEU A 346 23.76 -0.23 -5.77
C LEU A 346 23.97 -0.25 -7.29
N ILE A 347 23.25 0.58 -8.06
CA ILE A 347 23.44 0.70 -9.52
C ILE A 347 24.88 1.18 -9.83
N VAL A 348 25.41 2.13 -9.06
CA VAL A 348 26.80 2.59 -9.21
C VAL A 348 27.78 1.48 -8.87
N ARG A 349 27.60 0.76 -7.76
CA ARG A 349 28.46 -0.39 -7.40
C ARG A 349 28.41 -1.51 -8.45
N LEU A 350 27.22 -1.80 -8.99
CA LEU A 350 27.04 -2.74 -10.10
C LEU A 350 27.83 -2.31 -11.35
N SER A 351 27.85 -1.02 -11.67
CA SER A 351 28.62 -0.53 -12.82
C SER A 351 30.13 -0.75 -12.69
N GLN A 352 30.66 -0.90 -11.46
CA GLN A 352 32.10 -1.12 -11.23
C GLN A 352 32.56 -2.53 -11.58
N GLU A 353 31.64 -3.50 -11.63
CA GLU A 353 31.91 -4.88 -12.08
C GLU A 353 32.06 -4.97 -13.62
N ILE A 354 31.69 -3.91 -14.34
CA ILE A 354 31.78 -3.87 -15.80
C ILE A 354 33.20 -3.41 -16.22
N PRO A 355 33.89 -4.17 -17.09
CA PRO A 355 35.33 -4.01 -17.30
C PRO A 355 35.71 -2.67 -17.93
N THR A 356 35.05 -2.29 -19.03
CA THR A 356 35.45 -1.11 -19.82
C THR A 356 34.67 0.13 -19.39
N ARG A 357 35.37 1.28 -19.26
CA ARG A 357 34.75 2.56 -18.85
C ARG A 357 33.53 2.91 -19.71
N ARG A 358 33.65 2.76 -21.03
CA ARG A 358 32.57 2.91 -22.00
C ARG A 358 31.30 2.15 -21.62
N GLU A 359 31.45 0.86 -21.33
CA GLU A 359 30.33 -0.02 -20.99
C GLU A 359 29.71 0.35 -19.65
N ARG A 360 30.50 0.78 -18.66
CA ARG A 360 29.97 1.31 -17.39
C ARG A 360 29.08 2.51 -17.64
N THR A 361 29.52 3.44 -18.47
CA THR A 361 28.74 4.64 -18.83
C THR A 361 27.44 4.27 -19.54
N ILE A 362 27.48 3.34 -20.50
CA ILE A 362 26.27 2.84 -21.19
C ILE A 362 25.29 2.21 -20.19
N PHE A 363 25.79 1.36 -19.29
CA PHE A 363 24.98 0.72 -18.26
C PHE A 363 24.31 1.76 -17.36
N LEU A 364 25.04 2.77 -16.88
CA LEU A 364 24.48 3.83 -16.04
C LEU A 364 23.42 4.65 -16.78
N ILE A 365 23.68 5.05 -18.03
CA ILE A 365 22.71 5.75 -18.89
C ILE A 365 21.41 4.95 -18.99
N ASN A 366 21.52 3.66 -19.31
CA ASN A 366 20.35 2.79 -19.50
C ASN A 366 19.53 2.62 -18.21
N ASN A 367 20.19 2.49 -17.06
CA ASN A 367 19.51 2.39 -15.76
C ASN A 367 18.81 3.69 -15.37
N TYR A 368 19.49 4.83 -15.49
CA TYR A 368 18.90 6.14 -15.17
C TYR A 368 17.75 6.50 -16.12
N ASP A 369 17.89 6.22 -17.42
CA ASP A 369 16.82 6.43 -18.40
C ASP A 369 15.59 5.56 -18.09
N LEU A 370 15.78 4.28 -17.76
CA LEU A 370 14.65 3.43 -17.37
C LEU A 370 13.94 3.95 -16.11
N LEU A 371 14.72 4.33 -15.10
CA LEU A 371 14.18 4.83 -13.83
C LEU A 371 13.38 6.12 -14.04
N LEU A 372 13.94 7.11 -14.75
CA LEU A 372 13.28 8.37 -15.08
C LEU A 372 12.04 8.16 -15.94
N ASN A 373 12.09 7.25 -16.93
CA ASN A 373 10.94 6.93 -17.76
C ASN A 373 9.75 6.44 -16.93
N ILE A 374 9.99 5.55 -15.96
CA ILE A 374 8.95 5.04 -15.08
C ILE A 374 8.47 6.14 -14.12
N PHE A 375 9.38 6.90 -13.51
CA PHE A 375 9.05 7.93 -12.53
C PHE A 375 8.26 9.09 -13.13
N HIS A 376 8.65 9.60 -14.30
CA HIS A 376 7.90 10.64 -15.01
C HIS A 376 6.53 10.15 -15.46
N GLN A 377 6.43 8.93 -15.98
CA GLN A 377 5.15 8.37 -16.42
C GLN A 377 4.17 8.21 -15.25
N ARG A 378 4.68 7.90 -14.06
CA ARG A 378 3.86 7.58 -12.87
C ARG A 378 3.85 8.69 -11.81
N GLN A 379 4.49 9.83 -12.08
CA GLN A 379 4.57 11.00 -11.19
C GLN A 379 5.12 10.66 -9.79
N VAL A 380 6.21 9.90 -9.74
CA VAL A 380 6.82 9.42 -8.50
C VAL A 380 8.05 10.28 -8.18
N LEU A 381 8.19 10.73 -6.93
CA LEU A 381 9.38 11.44 -6.42
C LEU A 381 9.91 12.53 -7.38
N PRO A 382 9.13 13.61 -7.64
CA PRO A 382 9.51 14.65 -8.60
C PRO A 382 10.87 15.31 -8.27
N ASP A 383 11.15 15.55 -6.99
CA ASP A 383 12.43 16.13 -6.55
C ASP A 383 13.62 15.20 -6.86
N GLY A 384 13.42 13.88 -6.71
CA GLY A 384 14.43 12.87 -7.01
C GLY A 384 14.73 12.76 -8.50
N CYS A 385 13.73 12.97 -9.36
CA CYS A 385 13.91 12.96 -10.81
C CYS A 385 14.95 13.99 -11.27
N THR A 386 14.91 15.21 -10.71
CA THR A 386 15.86 16.29 -11.09
C THR A 386 17.31 15.90 -10.81
N ALA A 387 17.57 15.23 -9.69
CA ALA A 387 18.92 14.77 -9.34
C ALA A 387 19.42 13.66 -10.29
N ILE A 388 18.54 12.72 -10.63
CA ILE A 388 18.86 11.61 -11.55
C ILE A 388 19.05 12.13 -12.98
N GLU A 389 18.26 13.11 -13.42
CA GLU A 389 18.42 13.77 -14.72
C GLU A 389 19.81 14.41 -14.85
N LYS A 390 20.27 15.13 -13.81
CA LYS A 390 21.61 15.70 -13.79
C LYS A 390 22.68 14.63 -13.95
N GLN A 391 22.60 13.54 -13.19
CA GLN A 391 23.52 12.41 -13.30
C GLN A 391 23.48 11.76 -14.69
N LEU A 392 22.30 11.60 -15.28
CA LEU A 392 22.13 11.08 -16.63
C LEU A 392 22.82 11.98 -17.67
N TYR A 393 22.64 13.30 -17.60
CA TYR A 393 23.30 14.24 -18.52
C TYR A 393 24.82 14.19 -18.40
N GLU A 394 25.35 14.10 -17.18
CA GLU A 394 26.79 13.92 -16.95
C GLU A 394 27.31 12.63 -17.62
N GLN A 395 26.62 11.50 -17.45
CA GLN A 395 27.00 10.24 -18.11
C GLN A 395 26.90 10.31 -19.64
N ILE A 396 25.87 10.97 -20.18
CA ILE A 396 25.73 11.18 -21.63
C ILE A 396 26.89 12.03 -22.17
N SER A 397 27.31 13.07 -21.45
CA SER A 397 28.47 13.90 -21.82
C SER A 397 29.74 13.07 -21.84
N PHE A 398 30.01 12.29 -20.78
CA PHE A 398 31.18 11.41 -20.73
C PHE A 398 31.20 10.38 -21.88
N PHE A 399 30.05 9.83 -22.23
CA PHE A 399 29.94 8.91 -23.35
C PHE A 399 30.23 9.62 -24.69
N ALA A 400 29.68 10.82 -24.89
CA ALA A 400 29.91 11.61 -26.09
C ALA A 400 31.39 11.94 -26.28
N ASP A 401 32.07 12.38 -25.21
CA ASP A 401 33.51 12.68 -25.23
C ASP A 401 34.33 11.44 -25.58
N GLU A 402 34.01 10.28 -25.01
CA GLU A 402 34.69 9.02 -25.35
C GLU A 402 34.46 8.61 -26.82
N GLN A 403 33.25 8.78 -27.36
CA GLN A 403 32.99 8.48 -28.77
C GLN A 403 33.74 9.44 -29.70
N LEU A 404 33.79 10.74 -29.35
CA LEU A 404 34.54 11.74 -30.08
C LEU A 404 36.04 11.43 -30.08
N GLN A 405 36.62 11.12 -28.92
CA GLN A 405 38.03 10.74 -28.83
C GLN A 405 38.35 9.45 -29.59
N ARG A 406 37.45 8.46 -29.58
CA ARG A 406 37.68 7.19 -30.27
C ARG A 406 37.68 7.32 -31.79
N HIS A 407 36.76 8.11 -32.34
CA HIS A 407 36.59 8.23 -33.79
C HIS A 407 37.32 9.42 -34.40
N PHE A 408 37.53 10.49 -33.62
CA PHE A 408 38.09 11.75 -34.07
C PHE A 408 39.23 12.25 -33.18
N GLY A 409 39.83 11.39 -32.35
CA GLY A 409 40.85 11.80 -31.37
C GLY A 409 42.07 12.47 -31.99
N THR A 410 42.55 11.97 -33.13
CA THR A 410 43.64 12.58 -33.90
C THR A 410 43.26 13.96 -34.43
N LEU A 411 42.02 14.13 -34.91
CA LEU A 411 41.51 15.40 -35.40
C LEU A 411 41.32 16.40 -34.26
N LEU A 412 40.79 15.96 -33.11
CA LEU A 412 40.69 16.79 -31.90
C LEU A 412 42.08 17.26 -31.44
N ALA A 413 43.07 16.37 -31.38
CA ALA A 413 44.42 16.74 -30.97
C ALA A 413 45.05 17.76 -31.93
N ALA A 414 44.85 17.59 -33.24
CA ALA A 414 45.35 18.54 -34.25
C ALA A 414 44.67 19.93 -34.12
N VAL A 415 43.36 19.96 -33.87
CA VAL A 415 42.61 21.21 -33.66
C VAL A 415 43.07 21.92 -32.38
N ILE A 416 43.25 21.19 -31.27
CA ILE A 416 43.74 21.76 -30.00
C ILE A 416 45.14 22.36 -30.18
N GLN A 417 46.05 21.65 -30.85
CA GLN A 417 47.40 22.16 -31.14
C GLN A 417 47.36 23.42 -32.02
N ALA A 418 46.46 23.47 -33.01
CA ALA A 418 46.27 24.65 -33.85
C ALA A 418 45.69 25.84 -33.06
N GLU A 419 44.73 25.61 -32.16
CA GLU A 419 44.16 26.65 -31.29
C GLU A 419 45.18 27.21 -30.29
N GLU A 420 46.00 26.35 -29.68
CA GLU A 420 47.09 26.77 -28.78
C GLU A 420 48.15 27.60 -29.51
N ALA A 421 48.51 27.21 -30.75
CA ALA A 421 49.42 27.97 -31.60
C ALA A 421 48.83 29.34 -32.01
N LEU A 422 47.51 29.43 -32.18
CA LEU A 422 46.81 30.71 -32.43
C LEU A 422 46.75 31.60 -31.17
N GLN A 423 46.52 31.02 -30.00
CA GLN A 423 46.47 31.79 -28.74
C GLN A 423 47.85 32.32 -28.32
N GLN A 424 48.92 31.56 -28.55
CA GLN A 424 50.29 32.01 -28.29
C GLN A 424 50.77 33.10 -29.27
N SER A 425 50.14 33.24 -30.45
CA SER A 425 50.52 34.21 -31.49
C SER A 425 49.70 35.51 -31.50
N GLY A 426 48.75 35.69 -30.57
CA GLY A 426 48.03 36.95 -30.38
C GLY A 426 48.91 38.16 -30.02
N ALA A 427 50.22 37.98 -29.84
CA ALA A 427 51.19 39.06 -29.63
C ALA A 427 51.95 39.51 -30.90
N GLU A 428 51.95 38.75 -32.00
CA GLU A 428 52.67 39.15 -33.22
C GLU A 428 51.90 38.79 -34.49
N GLY A 429 51.38 39.83 -35.17
CA GLY A 429 50.57 39.71 -36.37
C GLY A 429 51.28 39.00 -37.52
N LYS A 430 50.98 37.72 -37.71
CA LYS A 430 51.17 36.97 -38.96
C LYS A 430 49.92 36.15 -39.28
N THR A 431 49.55 36.13 -40.56
CA THR A 431 48.33 35.52 -41.11
C THR A 431 48.26 34.01 -40.84
N ALA A 432 47.10 33.56 -40.33
CA ALA A 432 46.83 32.20 -39.84
C ALA A 432 46.95 31.06 -40.88
N SER A 433 47.06 31.38 -42.17
CA SER A 433 47.00 30.40 -43.28
C SER A 433 48.27 29.58 -43.50
N ASP A 434 49.41 29.98 -42.92
CA ASP A 434 50.74 29.47 -43.30
C ASP A 434 51.36 28.51 -42.26
N ARG A 435 50.60 28.14 -41.22
CA ARG A 435 51.14 27.44 -40.04
C ARG A 435 50.31 26.26 -39.54
N VAL A 436 49.14 26.02 -40.13
CA VAL A 436 48.39 24.79 -39.88
C VAL A 436 48.90 23.76 -40.87
N ASP A 437 49.51 22.68 -40.37
CA ASP A 437 50.03 21.58 -41.19
C ASP A 437 48.85 20.84 -41.86
N VAL A 438 48.42 21.32 -43.02
CA VAL A 438 47.24 20.87 -43.78
C VAL A 438 47.28 19.35 -44.00
N GLN A 439 48.48 18.79 -44.11
CA GLN A 439 48.72 17.36 -44.30
C GLN A 439 48.41 16.52 -43.05
N GLN A 440 48.55 17.07 -41.84
CA GLN A 440 48.13 16.39 -40.61
C GLN A 440 46.61 16.39 -40.46
N LEU A 441 45.94 17.46 -40.87
CA LEU A 441 44.47 17.53 -40.89
C LEU A 441 43.86 16.59 -41.96
N GLU A 442 44.43 16.55 -43.17
CA GLU A 442 43.98 15.61 -44.20
C GLU A 442 44.17 14.14 -43.79
N ASN A 443 45.28 13.81 -43.12
CA ASN A 443 45.54 12.47 -42.60
C ASN A 443 44.63 12.10 -41.40
N ALA A 444 44.19 13.08 -40.60
CA ALA A 444 43.25 12.86 -39.50
C ALA A 444 41.78 12.70 -39.96
N VAL A 445 41.44 13.18 -41.17
CA VAL A 445 40.09 13.07 -41.78
C VAL A 445 39.92 11.76 -42.58
N SER A 446 40.99 11.06 -42.90
CA SER A 446 40.93 9.84 -43.73
C SER A 446 40.32 8.65 -42.95
N PRO A 447 39.26 7.99 -43.48
CA PRO A 447 38.40 7.12 -42.68
C PRO A 447 39.05 5.75 -42.42
N ALA A 448 39.51 5.51 -41.19
CA ALA A 448 39.71 4.16 -40.69
C ALA A 448 38.35 3.62 -40.21
N GLU A 449 37.68 2.90 -41.11
CA GLU A 449 36.47 2.09 -40.89
C GLU A 449 35.15 2.86 -40.63
N THR A 450 34.18 2.62 -41.52
CA THR A 450 32.78 3.04 -41.34
C THR A 450 32.22 2.52 -40.00
N PRO A 451 31.71 3.39 -39.11
CA PRO A 451 31.25 2.97 -37.79
C PRO A 451 29.93 2.18 -37.88
N GLN A 452 29.92 0.94 -37.38
CA GLN A 452 28.69 0.32 -36.92
C GLN A 452 28.22 1.05 -35.66
N ILE A 453 27.31 2.00 -35.84
CA ILE A 453 26.63 2.68 -34.74
C ILE A 453 25.73 1.63 -34.06
N TYR A 454 26.23 1.01 -33.00
CA TYR A 454 25.35 0.27 -32.10
C TYR A 454 24.32 1.24 -31.54
N ASN A 455 23.05 0.93 -31.80
CA ASN A 455 21.92 1.81 -31.62
C ASN A 455 21.55 1.89 -30.11
N ALA A 456 22.41 2.54 -29.31
CA ALA A 456 22.20 2.75 -27.88
C ALA A 456 21.08 3.77 -27.58
N GLY A 457 20.48 4.38 -28.62
CA GLY A 457 19.47 5.43 -28.52
C GLY A 457 18.13 5.11 -29.21
N GLY A 458 17.82 3.84 -29.46
CA GLY A 458 16.61 3.43 -30.20
C GLY A 458 15.29 4.00 -29.65
N ASN A 459 15.24 4.41 -28.38
CA ASN A 459 14.06 5.03 -27.76
C ASN A 459 14.11 6.58 -27.66
N LEU A 460 15.27 7.23 -27.79
CA LEU A 460 15.35 8.69 -27.68
C LEU A 460 14.86 9.42 -28.95
N LYS A 461 15.06 8.83 -30.14
CA LYS A 461 14.67 9.45 -31.43
C LYS A 461 13.18 9.35 -31.77
N ARG A 462 12.38 8.52 -31.09
CA ARG A 462 10.94 8.40 -31.38
C ARG A 462 10.06 9.44 -30.66
N ARG A 463 10.58 10.22 -29.71
CA ARG A 463 9.74 11.09 -28.85
C ARG A 463 9.74 12.59 -29.16
N LYS A 464 10.63 13.09 -30.03
CA LYS A 464 10.49 14.47 -30.55
C LYS A 464 9.42 14.65 -31.64
N LYS A 465 8.72 13.58 -32.06
CA LYS A 465 7.63 13.64 -33.04
C LYS A 465 6.21 13.45 -32.46
N ALA A 466 6.06 13.34 -31.15
CA ALA A 466 4.75 13.13 -30.51
C ALA A 466 4.28 14.28 -29.61
N ASN A 467 5.01 15.41 -29.58
CA ASN A 467 4.56 16.67 -28.98
C ASN A 467 4.53 17.79 -30.03
N PHE A 468 3.76 17.51 -31.09
CA PHE A 468 3.03 18.50 -31.88
C PHE A 468 1.61 17.97 -32.09
#